data_AF-A0A6A1WPX8-F1
#
_entry.id   AF-A0A6A1WPX8-F1
#
_cell.length_a   1.000
_cell.length_b   1.000
_cell.length_c   1.000
_cell.angle_alpha   90.00
_cell.angle_beta   90.00
_cell.angle_gamma   90.00
#
_symmetry.space_group_name_H-M   'P 1'
#
loop_
_entity.id
_entity.type
_entity.pdbx_description
1 polymer ?
#
loop_
_entity_poly.entity_id
_entity_poly.type
_entity_poly.pdbx_seq_one_letter_code
_entity_poly.pdbx_strand_id
1 'polypeptide(L)' 'MVQSELIDPAVKGTLNVLRSCAKAPSVKRVVITASISSVMCHRKPLTPEVVLDETWFSDTVRCEELKVSIGHIL' A
#
# COMPACT_ATOMS: atom_id res chain seq x y z
N MET A 1 3.01 2.70 -17.83
CA MET A 1 1.54 2.52 -17.71
C MET A 1 1.13 2.37 -16.24
N VAL A 2 1.56 1.34 -15.52
CA VAL A 2 1.15 1.14 -14.10
C VAL A 2 1.49 2.35 -13.20
N GLN A 3 2.71 2.89 -13.31
CA GLN A 3 3.13 4.04 -12.49
C GLN A 3 2.22 5.27 -12.68
N SER A 4 2.11 5.78 -13.91
CA SER A 4 1.41 7.04 -14.21
C SER A 4 -0.12 6.94 -14.15
N GLU A 5 -0.70 5.80 -14.56
CA GLU A 5 -2.16 5.66 -14.68
C GLU A 5 -2.81 5.14 -13.39
N LEU A 6 -2.05 4.48 -12.51
CA LEU A 6 -2.62 3.81 -11.33
C LEU A 6 -1.95 4.24 -10.02
N ILE A 7 -0.61 4.28 -9.97
CA ILE A 7 0.11 4.55 -8.71
C ILE A 7 0.16 6.03 -8.38
N ASP A 8 0.59 6.86 -9.32
CA ASP A 8 0.64 8.31 -9.14
C ASP A 8 -0.73 8.89 -8.72
N PRO A 9 -1.86 8.56 -9.39
CA PRO A 9 -3.17 9.08 -8.97
C PRO A 9 -3.61 8.54 -7.61
N ALA A 10 -3.35 7.27 -7.29
CA ALA A 10 -3.73 6.70 -6.01
C ALA A 10 -2.91 7.31 -4.84
N VAL A 11 -1.60 7.47 -5.00
CA VAL A 11 -0.74 8.15 -4.01
C VAL A 11 -1.17 9.61 -3.84
N LYS A 12 -1.37 10.33 -4.95
CA LYS A 12 -1.80 11.73 -4.91
C LYS A 12 -3.18 11.89 -4.29
N GLY A 13 -4.11 10.97 -4.59
CA GLY A 13 -5.45 10.92 -4.02
C GLY A 13 -5.43 10.75 -2.51
N THR A 14 -4.72 9.74 -2.01
CA THR A 14 -4.58 9.48 -0.57
C THR A 14 -3.94 10.67 0.15
N LEU A 15 -2.84 11.23 -0.38
CA LEU A 15 -2.21 12.41 0.20
C LEU A 15 -3.12 13.64 0.21
N ASN A 16 -3.94 13.83 -0.83
CA ASN A 16 -4.89 14.94 -0.90
C ASN A 16 -5.97 14.84 0.20
N VAL A 17 -6.50 13.64 0.42
CA VAL A 17 -7.47 13.38 1.49
C VAL A 17 -6.82 13.59 2.86
N LEU A 18 -5.63 13.01 3.10
CA LEU A 18 -4.92 13.16 4.39
C LEU A 18 -4.60 14.62 4.71
N ARG A 19 -4.15 15.41 3.72
CA ARG A 19 -3.92 16.85 3.88
C ARG A 19 -5.20 17.62 4.19
N SER A 20 -6.34 17.18 3.67
CA SER A 20 -7.64 17.79 3.95
C SER A 20 -8.11 17.44 5.36
N CYS A 21 -7.98 16.18 5.77
CA CYS A 21 -8.24 15.73 7.14
C CYS A 21 -7.39 16.48 8.17
N ALA A 22 -6.11 16.72 7.88
CA ALA A 22 -5.21 17.46 8.77
C ALA A 22 -5.64 18.92 9.01
N LYS A 23 -6.40 19.52 8.08
CA LYS A 23 -6.94 20.88 8.21
C LYS A 23 -8.30 20.92 8.90
N ALA A 24 -8.95 19.77 9.08
CA ALA A 24 -10.28 19.68 9.66
C ALA A 24 -10.19 19.29 11.15
N PRO A 25 -10.31 20.24 12.09
CA PRO A 25 -10.17 19.96 13.53
C PRO A 25 -11.22 19.01 14.09
N SER A 26 -12.32 18.78 13.37
CA SER A 26 -13.35 17.78 13.69
C SER A 26 -12.90 16.34 13.45
N VAL A 27 -11.89 16.11 12.60
CA VAL A 27 -11.37 14.78 12.27
C VAL A 27 -10.39 14.34 13.35
N LYS A 28 -10.76 13.32 14.12
CA LYS A 28 -9.94 12.81 15.25
C LYS A 28 -9.08 11.60 14.89
N ARG A 29 -9.47 10.84 13.86
CA ARG A 29 -8.80 9.62 13.43
C ARG A 29 -9.09 9.37 11.96
N VAL A 30 -8.07 8.90 11.24
CA VAL A 30 -8.20 8.42 9.86
C VAL A 30 -7.89 6.93 9.86
N VAL A 31 -8.70 6.14 9.17
CA VAL A 31 -8.45 4.72 8.91
C VAL A 31 -8.26 4.57 7.42
N ILE A 32 -7.15 3.97 7.02
CA ILE A 32 -6.83 3.71 5.62
C ILE A 32 -7.12 2.23 5.36
N THR A 33 -7.96 1.94 4.38
CA THR A 33 -8.19 0.57 3.93
C THR A 33 -7.02 0.15 3.06
N ALA A 34 -6.03 -0.50 3.65
CA ALA A 34 -4.91 -1.09 2.93
C ALA A 34 -5.24 -2.54 2.51
N SER A 35 -4.30 -3.20 1.86
CA SER A 35 -4.42 -4.57 1.37
C SER A 35 -3.30 -5.47 1.87
N ILE A 36 -3.57 -6.77 1.94
CA ILE A 36 -2.57 -7.77 2.30
C ILE A 36 -1.40 -7.81 1.29
N SER A 37 -1.63 -7.36 0.06
CA SER A 37 -0.61 -7.21 -0.97
C SER A 37 0.50 -6.21 -0.59
N SER A 38 0.27 -5.33 0.38
CA SER A 38 1.26 -4.36 0.89
C SER A 38 2.32 -4.98 1.81
N VAL A 39 2.08 -6.21 2.29
CA VAL A 39 3.01 -6.92 3.20
C VAL A 39 3.47 -8.29 2.66
N MET A 40 2.67 -8.97 1.83
CA MET A 40 3.00 -10.32 1.34
C MET A 40 4.05 -10.36 0.22
N CYS A 41 4.21 -9.28 -0.52
CA CYS A 41 5.04 -9.26 -1.73
C CYS A 41 6.52 -9.03 -1.38
N HIS A 42 7.07 -9.89 -0.51
CA HIS A 42 8.46 -9.80 -0.01
C HIS A 42 9.41 -10.86 -0.57
N ARG A 43 10.68 -10.53 -0.87
CA ARG A 43 11.62 -11.50 -1.51
C ARG A 43 11.87 -12.80 -0.74
N LYS A 44 11.62 -12.83 0.57
CA LYS A 44 11.76 -14.04 1.38
C LYS A 44 10.62 -15.02 1.09
N PRO A 45 10.90 -16.32 1.02
CA PRO A 45 9.87 -17.33 0.84
C PRO A 45 8.90 -17.34 2.03
N LEU A 46 7.61 -17.46 1.73
CA LEU A 46 6.56 -17.67 2.73
C LEU A 46 6.53 -19.16 3.08
N THR A 47 7.28 -19.57 4.10
CA THR A 47 7.20 -20.93 4.65
C THR A 47 6.13 -20.99 5.75
N PRO A 48 5.61 -22.18 6.12
CA PRO A 48 4.59 -22.30 7.17
C PRO A 48 4.98 -21.74 8.55
N GLU A 49 6.27 -21.53 8.79
CA GLU A 49 6.82 -20.96 10.03
C GLU A 49 6.87 -19.43 10.01
N VAL A 50 6.71 -18.81 8.84
CA VAL A 50 6.78 -17.36 8.70
C VAL A 50 5.47 -16.73 9.14
N VAL A 51 5.56 -15.93 10.20
CA VAL A 51 4.47 -15.04 10.62
C VAL A 51 4.61 -13.71 9.87
N LEU A 52 3.54 -13.34 9.15
CA LEU A 52 3.41 -12.02 8.55
C LEU A 52 2.86 -11.07 9.60
N ASP A 53 3.62 -10.04 9.92
CA ASP A 53 3.25 -8.98 10.84
C ASP A 53 3.33 -7.60 10.16
N GLU A 54 3.00 -6.55 10.89
CA GLU A 54 2.97 -5.17 10.40
C GLU A 54 4.37 -4.56 10.16
N THR A 55 5.44 -5.29 10.47
CA THR A 55 6.82 -4.90 10.17
C THR A 55 7.26 -5.31 8.75
N TRP A 56 6.48 -6.17 8.09
CA TRP A 56 6.74 -6.59 6.72
C TRP A 56 6.29 -5.53 5.72
N PHE A 57 7.13 -5.27 4.73
CA PHE A 57 6.82 -4.41 3.59
C PHE A 57 7.09 -5.15 2.29
N SER A 58 6.19 -4.95 1.34
CA SER A 58 6.32 -5.45 -0.02
C SER A 58 7.49 -4.78 -0.77
N ASP A 59 8.20 -5.57 -1.56
CA ASP A 59 9.28 -5.15 -2.44
C ASP A 59 8.71 -4.77 -3.80
N THR A 60 8.85 -3.50 -4.18
CA THR A 60 8.25 -2.95 -5.39
C THR A 60 8.72 -3.67 -6.66
N VAL A 61 10.01 -4.01 -6.74
CA VAL A 61 10.59 -4.72 -7.90
C VAL A 61 9.96 -6.11 -8.02
N ARG A 62 9.81 -6.82 -6.89
CA ARG A 62 9.16 -8.13 -6.89
C ARG A 62 7.68 -8.07 -7.25
N CYS A 63 6.99 -7.00 -6.86
CA CYS A 63 5.56 -6.85 -7.18
C CYS A 63 5.34 -6.56 -8.66
N GLU A 64 6.25 -5.82 -9.29
CA GLU A 64 6.28 -5.62 -10.73
C GLU A 64 6.54 -6.94 -11.48
N GLU A 65 7.51 -7.73 -11.03
CA GLU A 65 7.82 -9.05 -11.60
C GLU A 65 6.63 -10.01 -11.53
N LEU A 66 5.95 -10.05 -10.39
CA LEU A 66 4.79 -10.92 -10.15
C LEU A 66 3.50 -10.37 -10.79
N LYS A 67 3.53 -9.20 -11.43
CA LYS A 67 2.36 -8.48 -11.98
C LYS A 67 1.23 -8.35 -10.95
N VAL A 68 1.56 -8.30 -9.65
CA VAL A 68 0.58 -8.04 -8.61
C VAL A 68 0.03 -6.65 -8.90
N SER A 69 -1.28 -6.53 -9.08
CA SER A 69 -1.89 -5.24 -9.38
C SER A 69 -1.60 -4.26 -8.24
N ILE A 70 -0.61 -3.40 -8.44
CA ILE A 70 -0.12 -2.44 -7.44
C ILE A 70 -1.25 -1.45 -7.07
N GLY A 71 -2.28 -1.28 -7.91
CA GLY A 71 -3.49 -0.51 -7.57
C GLY A 71 -4.39 -1.13 -6.51
N HIS A 72 -4.22 -2.41 -6.16
CA HIS A 72 -4.89 -3.01 -4.99
C HIS A 72 -4.05 -2.88 -3.71
N ILE A 73 -2.86 -2.25 -3.74
CA ILE A 73 -1.95 -2.12 -2.59
C ILE A 73 -2.25 -0.85 -1.77
N LEU A 74 -2.98 0.11 -2.34
CA LEU A 74 -3.32 1.40 -1.75
C LEU A 74 -4.74 1.43 -1.18
#